data_AF-A0A427Y515-F1
#
_entry.id   AF-A0A427Y515-F1
#
_cell.length_a   1.000
_cell.length_b   1.000
_cell.length_c   1.000
_cell.angle_alpha   90.00
_cell.angle_beta   90.00
_cell.angle_gamma   90.00
#
_symmetry.space_group_name_H-M   'P 1'
#
loop_
_entity.id
_entity.type
_entity.pdbx_description
1 polymer ?
#
loop_
_entity_poly.entity_id
_entity_poly.type
_entity_poly.pdbx_seq_one_letter_code
_entity_poly.pdbx_strand_id
1 'polypeptide(L)'
;MSTSSDLIAAVERLVKDHMAQFDPSHDWAHVDRVRNTALAIAKTLPEADILVVELAALLHDLTDAKYTQGASLEELTGSVFDKTADVSPQQLRLVFKIVPSVSYSTEKKLKAANEWTPWHQTCLELHAVQDADRLDAIGAIGVLRCAAFSGARGRYLVEDKAEAGPGCEGHFYDKLLKVKGWMKMKVAAKLNSGTRRFVERYMWQGSA
;
A
#
# COMPACT_ATOMS: atom_id res chain seq x y z
N MET A 1 -31.25 -6.62 6.43
CA MET A 1 -30.19 -5.81 7.07
C MET A 1 -28.91 -6.22 6.38
N SER A 2 -28.31 -5.31 5.61
CA SER A 2 -26.95 -5.53 5.08
C SER A 2 -26.02 -5.69 6.27
N THR A 3 -25.05 -6.59 6.17
CA THR A 3 -24.03 -6.80 7.21
C THR A 3 -22.71 -6.18 6.76
N SER A 4 -21.75 -5.95 7.67
CA SER A 4 -20.40 -5.51 7.31
C SER A 4 -19.75 -6.38 6.21
N SER A 5 -20.14 -7.66 6.10
CA SER A 5 -19.70 -8.55 5.02
C SER A 5 -20.18 -8.11 3.63
N ASP A 6 -21.39 -7.56 3.51
CA ASP A 6 -21.96 -7.10 2.24
C ASP A 6 -21.28 -5.81 1.77
N LEU A 7 -20.97 -4.90 2.71
CA LEU A 7 -20.16 -3.72 2.43
C LEU A 7 -18.78 -4.10 1.90
N ILE A 8 -18.06 -4.97 2.61
CA ILE A 8 -16.72 -5.41 2.16
C ILE A 8 -16.78 -6.07 0.78
N ALA A 9 -17.79 -6.91 0.52
CA ALA A 9 -17.96 -7.53 -0.79
C ALA A 9 -18.22 -6.49 -1.90
N ALA A 10 -19.01 -5.45 -1.63
CA ALA A 10 -19.28 -4.37 -2.57
C ALA A 10 -18.02 -3.54 -2.86
N VAL A 11 -17.24 -3.19 -1.84
CA VAL A 11 -15.97 -2.48 -1.99
C VAL A 11 -14.95 -3.34 -2.73
N GLU A 12 -14.84 -4.63 -2.39
CA GLU A 12 -13.96 -5.56 -3.09
C GLU A 12 -14.29 -5.64 -4.59
N ARG A 13 -15.58 -5.70 -4.94
CA ARG A 13 -16.00 -5.71 -6.34
C ARG A 13 -15.59 -4.43 -7.07
N LEU A 14 -15.85 -3.27 -6.46
CA LEU A 14 -15.45 -1.98 -7.00
C LEU A 14 -13.94 -1.93 -7.26
N VAL A 15 -13.14 -2.38 -6.30
CA VAL A 15 -11.67 -2.36 -6.40
C VAL A 15 -11.20 -3.33 -7.48
N LYS A 16 -11.76 -4.54 -7.55
CA LYS A 16 -11.44 -5.51 -8.62
C LYS A 16 -11.71 -4.94 -10.00
N ASP A 17 -12.88 -4.35 -10.19
CA ASP A 17 -13.29 -3.76 -11.46
C ASP A 17 -12.38 -2.58 -11.83
N HIS A 18 -12.02 -1.73 -10.84
CA HIS A 18 -11.09 -0.62 -11.05
C HIS A 18 -9.66 -1.08 -11.36
N MET A 19 -9.14 -2.12 -10.69
CA MET A 19 -7.77 -2.58 -10.90
C MET A 19 -7.59 -3.40 -12.17
N ALA A 20 -8.66 -3.97 -12.72
CA ALA A 20 -8.61 -4.78 -13.94
C ALA A 20 -8.12 -4.02 -15.19
N GLN A 21 -8.10 -2.68 -15.14
CA GLN A 21 -7.66 -1.83 -16.25
C GLN A 21 -6.14 -1.52 -16.23
N PHE A 22 -5.42 -1.93 -15.18
CA PHE A 22 -4.00 -1.59 -14.99
C PHE A 22 -3.06 -2.77 -15.25
N ASP A 23 -1.77 -2.47 -15.29
CA ASP A 23 -0.73 -3.49 -15.47
C ASP A 23 -0.51 -4.32 -14.19
N PRO A 24 0.19 -5.48 -14.29
CA PRO A 24 0.37 -6.40 -13.15
C PRO A 24 1.10 -5.83 -11.94
N SER A 25 1.71 -4.64 -12.04
CA SER A 25 2.30 -3.97 -10.88
C SER A 25 1.28 -3.24 -10.00
N HIS A 26 0.02 -3.10 -10.45
CA HIS A 26 -1.06 -2.41 -9.77
C HIS A 26 -2.39 -3.15 -9.97
N ASP A 27 -2.41 -4.42 -9.57
CA ASP A 27 -3.52 -5.35 -9.78
C ASP A 27 -4.31 -5.65 -8.50
N TRP A 28 -5.41 -6.42 -8.61
CA TRP A 28 -6.16 -6.89 -7.45
C TRP A 28 -5.31 -7.72 -6.49
N ALA A 29 -4.37 -8.53 -7.00
CA ALA A 29 -3.57 -9.41 -6.16
C ALA A 29 -2.67 -8.62 -5.20
N HIS A 30 -2.18 -7.44 -5.60
CA HIS A 30 -1.59 -6.47 -4.69
C HIS A 30 -2.49 -6.16 -3.51
N VAL A 31 -3.67 -5.63 -3.83
CA VAL A 31 -4.57 -5.05 -2.84
C VAL A 31 -5.02 -6.11 -1.85
N ASP A 32 -5.28 -7.33 -2.33
CA ASP A 32 -5.64 -8.46 -1.48
C ASP A 32 -4.52 -8.87 -0.51
N ARG A 33 -3.26 -8.93 -0.97
CA ARG A 33 -2.12 -9.22 -0.07
C ARG A 33 -1.91 -8.13 0.97
N VAL A 34 -2.07 -6.86 0.58
CA VAL A 34 -1.99 -5.71 1.51
C VAL A 34 -3.13 -5.79 2.53
N ARG A 35 -4.38 -6.02 2.10
CA ARG A 35 -5.52 -6.24 2.99
C ARG A 35 -5.24 -7.33 4.01
N ASN A 36 -4.86 -8.52 3.55
CA ASN A 36 -4.63 -9.67 4.42
C ASN A 36 -3.51 -9.40 5.44
N THR A 37 -2.43 -8.74 5.00
CA THR A 37 -1.32 -8.36 5.88
C THR A 37 -1.73 -7.28 6.87
N ALA A 38 -2.47 -6.25 6.44
CA ALA A 38 -2.96 -5.17 7.30
C ALA A 38 -3.90 -5.71 8.38
N LEU A 39 -4.82 -6.62 8.01
CA LEU A 39 -5.70 -7.31 8.96
C LEU A 39 -4.92 -8.15 9.97
N ALA A 40 -3.87 -8.86 9.53
CA ALA A 40 -3.02 -9.63 10.42
C ALA A 40 -2.28 -8.74 11.41
N ILE A 41 -1.78 -7.57 10.98
CA ILE A 41 -1.16 -6.57 11.85
C ILE A 41 -2.19 -6.00 12.83
N ALA A 42 -3.35 -5.56 12.34
CA ALA A 42 -4.39 -4.92 13.14
C ALA A 42 -4.98 -5.84 14.22
N LYS A 43 -5.07 -7.15 13.97
CA LYS A 43 -5.46 -8.14 15.00
C LYS A 43 -4.52 -8.20 16.20
N THR A 44 -3.31 -7.65 16.09
CA THR A 44 -2.36 -7.53 17.22
C THR A 44 -2.46 -6.20 17.95
N LEU A 45 -3.36 -5.31 17.53
CA LEU A 45 -3.58 -3.96 18.03
C LEU A 45 -5.00 -3.86 18.62
N PRO A 46 -5.18 -4.07 19.93
CA PRO A 46 -6.52 -4.15 20.55
C PRO A 46 -7.41 -2.92 20.33
N GLU A 47 -6.82 -1.73 20.14
CA GLU A 47 -7.58 -0.49 19.94
C GLU A 47 -7.84 -0.14 18.46
N ALA A 48 -7.29 -0.91 17.51
CA ALA A 48 -7.46 -0.62 16.09
C ALA A 48 -8.86 -1.04 15.59
N ASP A 49 -9.52 -0.16 14.84
CA ASP A 49 -10.77 -0.50 14.18
C ASP A 49 -10.50 -1.37 12.93
N ILE A 50 -10.84 -2.66 13.03
CA ILE A 50 -10.60 -3.65 11.98
C ILE A 50 -11.33 -3.30 10.68
N LEU A 51 -12.55 -2.76 10.76
CA LEU A 51 -13.32 -2.39 9.57
C LEU A 51 -12.65 -1.22 8.85
N VAL A 52 -12.17 -0.22 9.60
CA VAL A 52 -11.41 0.91 9.03
C VAL A 52 -10.12 0.42 8.37
N VAL A 53 -9.39 -0.49 9.01
CA VAL A 53 -8.17 -1.07 8.42
C VAL A 53 -8.47 -1.80 7.12
N GLU A 54 -9.51 -2.63 7.10
CA GLU A 54 -9.88 -3.40 5.92
C GLU A 54 -10.31 -2.51 4.75
N LEU A 55 -11.18 -1.53 5.02
CA LEU A 55 -11.62 -0.56 4.01
C LEU A 55 -10.44 0.29 3.51
N ALA A 56 -9.61 0.82 4.41
CA ALA A 56 -8.46 1.62 4.01
C ALA A 56 -7.46 0.80 3.18
N ALA A 57 -7.22 -0.47 3.52
CA ALA A 57 -6.35 -1.35 2.74
C ALA A 57 -6.94 -1.69 1.37
N LEU A 58 -8.25 -1.92 1.25
CA LEU A 58 -8.91 -2.14 -0.04
C LEU A 58 -8.83 -0.91 -0.95
N LEU A 59 -8.91 0.28 -0.38
CA LEU A 59 -9.02 1.54 -1.11
C LEU A 59 -7.69 2.26 -1.36
N HIS A 60 -6.59 1.83 -0.71
CA HIS A 60 -5.35 2.62 -0.63
C HIS A 60 -4.76 3.05 -1.98
N ASP A 61 -4.95 2.23 -3.02
CA ASP A 61 -4.34 2.40 -4.34
C ASP A 61 -5.34 2.89 -5.42
N LEU A 62 -6.61 3.12 -5.08
CA LEU A 62 -7.63 3.58 -6.03
C LEU A 62 -7.33 4.97 -6.62
N THR A 63 -6.56 5.79 -5.92
CA THR A 63 -6.21 7.15 -6.35
C THR A 63 -4.71 7.31 -6.58
N ASP A 64 -3.99 6.24 -6.95
CA ASP A 64 -2.57 6.38 -7.31
C ASP A 64 -2.46 7.27 -8.57
N ALA A 65 -1.78 8.40 -8.40
CA ALA A 65 -1.57 9.41 -9.45
C ALA A 65 -0.80 8.87 -10.67
N LYS A 66 -0.15 7.71 -10.56
CA LYS A 66 0.50 7.03 -11.70
C LYS A 66 -0.51 6.39 -12.67
N TYR A 67 -1.74 6.16 -12.20
CA TYR A 67 -2.77 5.38 -12.90
C TYR A 67 -4.08 6.14 -13.09
N THR A 68 -4.40 7.07 -12.19
CA THR A 68 -5.65 7.83 -12.21
C THR A 68 -5.42 9.31 -12.46
N GLN A 69 -6.34 9.93 -13.21
CA GLN A 69 -6.35 11.37 -13.45
C GLN A 69 -7.63 11.99 -12.88
N GLY A 70 -7.53 12.53 -11.67
CA GLY A 70 -8.48 13.54 -11.18
C GLY A 70 -9.73 13.05 -10.44
N ALA A 71 -10.04 11.75 -10.41
CA ALA A 71 -11.14 11.25 -9.59
C ALA A 71 -10.73 11.17 -8.11
N SER A 72 -11.54 11.77 -7.24
CA SER A 72 -11.40 11.66 -5.79
C SER A 72 -11.86 10.29 -5.28
N LEU A 73 -11.38 9.90 -4.11
CA LEU A 73 -11.77 8.63 -3.50
C LEU A 73 -13.28 8.61 -3.18
N GLU A 74 -13.81 9.76 -2.76
CA GLU A 74 -15.23 9.99 -2.50
C GLU A 74 -16.07 9.77 -3.75
N GLU A 75 -15.66 10.29 -4.91
CA GLU A 75 -16.37 10.10 -6.18
C GLU A 75 -16.39 8.63 -6.61
N LEU A 76 -15.25 7.93 -6.45
CA LEU A 76 -15.14 6.52 -6.81
C LEU A 76 -16.01 5.64 -5.91
N THR A 77 -16.10 5.95 -4.61
CA THR A 77 -16.69 5.06 -3.60
C THR A 77 -18.10 5.45 -3.15
N GLY A 78 -18.58 6.65 -3.48
CA GLY A 78 -19.87 7.17 -3.00
C GLY A 78 -21.05 6.23 -3.28
N SER A 79 -21.10 5.65 -4.48
CA SER A 79 -22.17 4.72 -4.86
C SER A 79 -22.25 3.44 -4.02
N VAL A 80 -21.13 3.04 -3.39
CA VAL A 80 -21.06 1.88 -2.49
C VAL A 80 -21.46 2.31 -1.08
N PHE A 81 -20.84 3.37 -0.56
CA PHE A 81 -21.09 3.81 0.82
C PHE A 81 -22.50 4.38 1.05
N ASP A 82 -23.13 4.99 0.03
CA ASP A 82 -24.51 5.47 0.11
C ASP A 82 -25.54 4.34 0.25
N LYS A 83 -25.19 3.11 -0.15
CA LYS A 83 -26.09 1.96 -0.15
C LYS A 83 -25.96 1.08 1.09
N THR A 84 -25.00 1.37 1.98
CA THR A 84 -24.69 0.53 3.14
C THR A 84 -24.76 1.34 4.43
N ALA A 85 -25.50 0.85 5.42
CA ALA A 85 -25.55 1.46 6.75
C ALA A 85 -24.44 0.96 7.69
N ASP A 86 -23.54 0.10 7.20
CA ASP A 86 -22.62 -0.69 8.02
C ASP A 86 -21.31 0.03 8.39
N VAL A 87 -21.14 1.28 7.93
CA VAL A 87 -19.99 2.13 8.27
C VAL A 87 -20.48 3.43 8.89
N SER A 88 -19.96 3.77 10.06
CA SER A 88 -20.27 5.05 10.71
C SER A 88 -19.61 6.22 9.96
N PRO A 89 -20.18 7.44 10.01
CA PRO A 89 -19.54 8.63 9.45
C PRO A 89 -18.14 8.88 10.01
N GLN A 90 -17.88 8.50 11.26
CA GLN A 90 -16.58 8.60 11.93
C GLN A 90 -15.55 7.66 11.27
N GLN A 91 -15.93 6.38 11.07
CA GLN A 91 -15.09 5.40 10.39
C GLN A 91 -14.81 5.80 8.96
N LEU A 92 -15.81 6.24 8.22
CA LEU A 92 -15.64 6.66 6.82
C LEU A 92 -14.70 7.87 6.70
N ARG A 93 -14.87 8.89 7.56
CA ARG A 93 -13.93 10.01 7.63
C ARG A 93 -12.50 9.56 7.96
N LEU A 94 -12.34 8.56 8.82
CA LEU A 94 -11.04 8.03 9.16
C LEU A 94 -10.41 7.29 7.96
N VAL A 95 -11.18 6.46 7.25
CA VAL A 95 -10.76 5.79 6.01
C VAL A 95 -10.26 6.81 4.97
N PHE A 96 -11.05 7.85 4.69
CA PHE A 96 -10.67 8.90 3.72
C PHE A 96 -9.47 9.74 4.15
N LYS A 97 -9.19 9.80 5.45
CA LYS A 97 -7.96 10.43 5.96
C LYS A 97 -6.74 9.51 5.86
N ILE A 98 -6.93 8.20 6.03
CA ILE A 98 -5.86 7.19 5.98
C ILE A 98 -5.36 6.99 4.55
N VAL A 99 -6.25 6.72 3.60
CA VAL A 99 -5.89 6.35 2.21
C VAL A 99 -4.86 7.29 1.57
N PRO A 100 -5.03 8.63 1.54
CA PRO A 100 -4.04 9.51 0.92
C PRO A 100 -2.70 9.51 1.65
N SER A 101 -2.69 9.11 2.93
CA SER A 101 -1.50 9.09 3.79
C SER A 101 -0.72 7.77 3.71
N VAL A 102 -1.21 6.74 3.01
CA VAL A 102 -0.58 5.40 3.00
C VAL A 102 0.79 5.42 2.30
N SER A 103 0.87 6.03 1.11
CA SER A 103 2.04 5.86 0.26
C SER A 103 3.35 6.33 0.90
N TYR A 104 4.45 5.63 0.62
CA TYR A 104 5.80 6.02 1.06
C TYR A 104 6.17 7.44 0.63
N SER A 105 5.83 7.80 -0.62
CA SER A 105 6.13 9.12 -1.18
C SER A 105 5.35 10.22 -0.47
N THR A 106 4.09 9.97 -0.11
CA THR A 106 3.28 10.92 0.67
C THR A 106 3.88 11.13 2.05
N GLU A 107 4.21 10.06 2.80
CA GLU A 107 4.80 10.20 4.13
C GLU A 107 6.13 10.99 4.07
N LYS A 108 6.99 10.72 3.09
CA LYS A 108 8.25 11.45 2.90
C LYS A 108 8.00 12.94 2.63
N LYS A 109 7.04 13.26 1.76
CA LYS A 109 6.66 14.65 1.43
C LYS A 109 6.11 15.38 2.64
N LEU A 110 5.16 14.80 3.37
CA LEU A 110 4.55 15.40 4.56
C LEU A 110 5.59 15.65 5.66
N LYS A 111 6.52 14.71 5.88
CA LYS A 111 7.62 14.93 6.84
C LYS A 111 8.54 16.07 6.42
N ALA A 112 8.92 16.13 5.14
CA ALA A 112 9.78 17.19 4.62
C ALA A 112 9.12 18.58 4.69
N ALA A 113 7.80 18.64 4.51
CA ALA A 113 7.01 19.86 4.63
C ALA A 113 6.61 20.21 6.08
N ASN A 114 7.02 19.41 7.07
CA ASN A 114 6.58 19.55 8.47
C ASN A 114 5.05 19.47 8.67
N GLU A 115 4.36 18.76 7.76
CA GLU A 115 2.91 18.49 7.78
C GLU A 115 2.57 17.12 8.39
N TRP A 116 3.58 16.35 8.81
CA TRP A 116 3.40 15.08 9.51
C TRP A 116 2.96 15.30 10.97
N THR A 117 1.65 15.42 11.17
CA THR A 117 1.02 15.78 12.46
C THR A 117 1.02 14.63 13.49
N PRO A 118 0.72 14.92 14.78
CA PRO A 118 0.59 13.90 15.82
C PRO A 118 -0.41 12.78 15.49
N TRP A 119 -1.49 13.09 14.76
CA TRP A 119 -2.45 12.07 14.31
C TRP A 119 -1.78 10.99 13.45
N HIS A 120 -0.85 11.36 12.55
CA HIS A 120 -0.13 10.39 11.73
C HIS A 120 0.81 9.51 12.57
N GLN A 121 1.25 10.00 13.73
CA GLN A 121 2.15 9.27 14.63
C GLN A 121 1.39 8.32 15.56
N THR A 122 0.10 8.53 15.79
CA THR A 122 -0.68 7.75 16.77
C THR A 122 -1.79 6.90 16.15
N CYS A 123 -2.16 7.13 14.88
CA CYS A 123 -3.19 6.34 14.22
C CYS A 123 -2.71 4.92 13.90
N LEU A 124 -3.23 3.96 14.64
CA LEU A 124 -2.87 2.54 14.53
C LEU A 124 -3.30 1.95 13.18
N GLU A 125 -4.47 2.35 12.68
CA GLU A 125 -5.03 1.87 11.42
C GLU A 125 -4.17 2.31 10.24
N LEU A 126 -3.74 3.58 10.23
CA LEU A 126 -2.78 4.09 9.24
C LEU A 126 -1.50 3.27 9.26
N HIS A 127 -0.95 3.01 10.46
CA HIS A 127 0.31 2.27 10.59
C HIS A 127 0.19 0.83 10.09
N ALA A 128 -0.92 0.15 10.38
CA ALA A 128 -1.17 -1.20 9.91
C ALA A 128 -1.20 -1.27 8.37
N VAL A 129 -1.91 -0.34 7.72
CA VAL A 129 -2.00 -0.30 6.25
C VAL A 129 -0.65 0.10 5.62
N GLN A 130 0.04 1.09 6.18
CA GLN A 130 1.36 1.52 5.68
C GLN A 130 2.41 0.43 5.76
N ASP A 131 2.45 -0.29 6.88
CA ASP A 131 3.40 -1.38 7.07
C ASP A 131 3.06 -2.55 6.13
N ALA A 132 1.77 -2.86 5.92
CA ALA A 132 1.34 -3.89 4.99
C ALA A 132 1.71 -3.58 3.53
N ASP A 133 1.44 -2.36 3.05
CA ASP A 133 1.84 -1.90 1.71
C ASP A 133 3.37 -2.00 1.51
N ARG A 134 4.13 -1.54 2.52
CA ARG A 134 5.60 -1.60 2.50
C ARG A 134 6.14 -3.02 2.47
N LEU A 135 5.50 -3.94 3.19
CA LEU A 135 5.89 -5.34 3.21
C LEU A 135 5.67 -6.00 1.84
N ASP A 136 4.59 -5.64 1.12
CA ASP A 136 4.33 -6.17 -0.23
C ASP A 136 5.27 -5.57 -1.29
N ALA A 137 5.76 -4.34 -1.06
CA ALA A 137 6.71 -3.68 -1.94
C ALA A 137 8.14 -4.28 -1.89
N ILE A 138 8.45 -5.15 -0.92
CA ILE A 138 9.77 -5.76 -0.76
C ILE A 138 9.73 -7.28 -0.99
N GLY A 139 10.91 -7.92 -1.01
CA GLY A 139 11.01 -9.38 -1.19
C GLY A 139 10.80 -9.83 -2.62
N ALA A 140 10.52 -11.12 -2.79
CA ALA A 140 10.32 -11.72 -4.11
C ALA A 140 9.18 -11.06 -4.89
N ILE A 141 8.06 -10.78 -4.21
CA ILE A 141 6.90 -10.11 -4.81
C ILE A 141 7.26 -8.67 -5.18
N GLY A 142 7.91 -7.93 -4.28
CA GLY A 142 8.41 -6.58 -4.57
C GLY A 142 9.31 -6.52 -5.80
N VAL A 143 10.21 -7.50 -5.97
CA VAL A 143 11.07 -7.63 -7.16
C VAL A 143 10.24 -7.79 -8.42
N LEU A 144 9.32 -8.74 -8.45
CA LEU A 144 8.47 -9.02 -9.61
C LEU A 144 7.63 -7.80 -10.00
N ARG A 145 7.07 -7.10 -9.02
CA ARG A 145 6.27 -5.90 -9.26
C ARG A 145 7.09 -4.72 -9.76
N CYS A 146 8.28 -4.51 -9.20
CA CYS A 146 9.18 -3.47 -9.65
C CYS A 146 9.58 -3.71 -11.12
N ALA A 147 9.85 -4.97 -11.48
CA ALA A 147 10.12 -5.37 -12.86
C ALA A 147 8.90 -5.18 -13.76
N ALA A 148 7.70 -5.57 -13.32
CA ALA A 148 6.46 -5.39 -14.07
C ALA A 148 6.18 -3.91 -14.36
N PHE A 149 6.28 -3.04 -13.34
CA PHE A 149 6.10 -1.60 -13.49
C PHE A 149 7.14 -1.02 -14.45
N SER A 150 8.41 -1.41 -14.30
CA SER A 150 9.50 -0.93 -15.14
C SER A 150 9.29 -1.34 -16.60
N GLY A 151 8.89 -2.60 -16.84
CA GLY A 151 8.55 -3.10 -18.17
C GLY A 151 7.36 -2.38 -18.80
N ALA A 152 6.28 -2.18 -18.04
CA ALA A 152 5.10 -1.43 -18.51
C ALA A 152 5.42 0.04 -18.86
N ARG A 153 6.43 0.63 -18.19
CA ARG A 153 6.91 1.99 -18.46
C ARG A 153 8.09 2.05 -19.43
N GLY A 154 8.48 0.93 -20.04
CA GLY A 154 9.59 0.88 -21.00
C GLY A 154 10.96 1.26 -20.41
N ARG A 155 11.17 0.98 -19.11
CA ARG A 155 12.42 1.26 -18.40
C ARG A 155 13.33 0.05 -18.38
N TYR A 156 14.63 0.28 -18.27
CA TYR A 156 15.62 -0.77 -18.09
C TYR A 156 15.35 -1.57 -16.80
N LEU A 157 15.56 -2.88 -16.87
CA LEU A 157 15.48 -3.75 -15.71
C LEU A 157 16.82 -3.83 -14.95
N VAL A 158 17.92 -3.77 -15.70
CA VAL A 158 19.31 -3.78 -15.21
C VAL A 158 20.02 -2.61 -15.89
N GLU A 159 20.80 -1.85 -15.13
CA GLU A 159 21.41 -0.60 -15.58
C GLU A 159 22.89 -0.50 -15.15
N ASP A 160 23.77 -0.03 -16.04
CA ASP A 160 25.21 0.12 -15.76
C ASP A 160 25.52 1.01 -14.53
N LYS A 161 24.60 1.91 -14.17
CA LYS A 161 24.69 2.79 -12.99
C LYS A 161 23.40 2.74 -12.16
N ALA A 162 23.06 1.54 -11.70
CA ALA A 162 21.86 1.26 -10.94
C ALA A 162 21.59 2.26 -9.79
N GLU A 163 22.57 2.60 -8.97
CA GLU A 163 22.37 3.45 -7.77
C GLU A 163 21.76 4.84 -8.05
N ALA A 164 21.89 5.34 -9.29
CA ALA A 164 21.32 6.62 -9.74
C ALA A 164 20.34 6.46 -10.92
N GLY A 165 20.00 5.23 -11.29
CA GLY A 165 19.18 4.90 -12.45
C GLY A 165 17.67 5.05 -12.20
N PRO A 166 16.88 5.44 -13.20
CA PRO A 166 15.43 5.51 -13.10
C PRO A 166 14.72 4.14 -13.31
N GLY A 167 15.49 3.11 -13.69
CA GLY A 167 14.99 1.77 -13.99
C GLY A 167 14.68 0.93 -12.76
N CYS A 168 14.43 -0.37 -13.00
CA CYS A 168 14.03 -1.31 -11.97
C CYS A 168 15.08 -1.41 -10.87
N GLU A 169 16.34 -1.65 -11.27
CA GLU A 169 17.47 -1.80 -10.36
C GLU A 169 17.69 -0.54 -9.49
N GLY A 170 17.64 0.65 -10.09
CA GLY A 170 17.75 1.90 -9.32
C GLY A 170 16.62 2.14 -8.34
N HIS A 171 15.40 1.65 -8.63
CA HIS A 171 14.29 1.73 -7.68
C HIS A 171 14.53 0.89 -6.41
N PHE A 172 15.31 -0.20 -6.47
CA PHE A 172 15.72 -0.93 -5.27
C PHE A 172 16.53 -0.05 -4.32
N TYR A 173 17.50 0.69 -4.87
CA TYR A 173 18.34 1.60 -4.10
C TYR A 173 17.58 2.83 -3.60
N ASP A 174 16.71 3.41 -4.43
CA ASP A 174 15.98 4.61 -4.03
C ASP A 174 14.93 4.34 -2.96
N LYS A 175 14.22 3.21 -3.07
CA LYS A 175 13.07 2.91 -2.21
C LYS A 175 13.21 1.59 -1.45
N LEU A 176 13.29 0.46 -2.15
CA LEU A 176 13.00 -0.86 -1.56
C LEU A 176 13.99 -1.24 -0.44
N LEU A 177 15.27 -0.89 -0.57
CA LEU A 177 16.28 -1.13 0.47
C LEU A 177 16.13 -0.20 1.69
N LYS A 178 15.50 0.98 1.52
CA LYS A 178 15.30 1.97 2.59
C LYS A 178 14.08 1.69 3.47
N VAL A 179 13.19 0.79 3.04
CA VAL A 179 11.93 0.44 3.74
C VAL A 179 12.17 -0.08 5.17
N LYS A 180 13.35 -0.65 5.48
CA LYS A 180 13.67 -1.22 6.80
C LYS A 180 13.40 -0.27 7.98
N GLY A 181 13.80 1.00 7.85
CA GLY A 181 13.70 1.98 8.94
C GLY A 181 12.29 2.56 9.14
N TRP A 182 11.32 2.13 8.32
CA TRP A 182 10.02 2.79 8.20
C TRP A 182 8.85 1.93 8.65
N MET A 183 9.12 0.72 9.16
CA MET A 183 8.11 -0.12 9.81
C MET A 183 7.73 0.50 11.14
N LYS A 184 6.44 0.71 11.36
CA LYS A 184 5.90 1.35 12.57
C LYS A 184 5.55 0.31 13.63
N MET A 185 5.12 -0.88 13.22
CA MET A 185 4.69 -1.97 14.09
C MET A 185 5.77 -3.03 14.27
N LYS A 186 5.89 -3.54 15.50
CA LYS A 186 6.86 -4.60 15.84
C LYS A 186 6.64 -5.88 15.04
N VAL A 187 5.36 -6.25 14.80
CA VAL A 187 4.99 -7.43 14.01
C VAL A 187 5.45 -7.29 12.56
N ALA A 188 5.24 -6.11 11.97
CA ALA A 188 5.71 -5.81 10.62
C ALA A 188 7.24 -5.82 10.53
N ALA A 189 7.93 -5.26 11.53
CA ALA A 189 9.39 -5.31 11.61
C ALA A 189 9.93 -6.75 11.65
N LYS A 190 9.23 -7.68 12.34
CA LYS A 190 9.59 -9.10 12.36
C LYS A 190 9.41 -9.74 10.97
N LEU A 191 8.29 -9.51 10.31
CA LEU A 191 8.03 -10.01 8.95
C LEU A 191 9.06 -9.50 7.94
N ASN A 192 9.39 -8.21 8.02
CA ASN A 192 10.38 -7.55 7.16
C ASN A 192 11.78 -8.21 7.22
N SER A 193 12.20 -8.69 8.40
CA SER A 193 13.54 -9.28 8.57
C SER A 193 13.79 -10.51 7.67
N GLY A 194 12.76 -11.32 7.42
CA GLY A 194 12.84 -12.47 6.50
C GLY A 194 12.88 -12.02 5.03
N THR A 195 12.03 -11.05 4.69
CA THR A 195 11.87 -10.53 3.34
C THR A 195 13.09 -9.76 2.83
N ARG A 196 13.77 -9.03 3.71
CA ARG A 196 15.02 -8.31 3.40
C ARG A 196 16.13 -9.23 2.93
N ARG A 197 16.33 -10.36 3.62
CA ARG A 197 17.42 -11.30 3.33
C ARG A 197 17.31 -11.84 1.90
N PHE A 198 16.10 -11.91 1.37
CA PHE A 198 15.86 -12.26 -0.03
C PHE A 198 16.35 -11.16 -0.99
N VAL A 199 15.96 -9.90 -0.77
CA VAL A 199 16.33 -8.78 -1.66
C VAL A 199 17.85 -8.60 -1.73
N GLU A 200 18.54 -8.66 -0.59
CA GLU A 200 20.00 -8.58 -0.54
C GLU A 200 20.68 -9.70 -1.32
N ARG A 201 20.13 -10.92 -1.25
CA ARG A 201 20.64 -12.07 -2.00
C ARG A 201 20.35 -11.94 -3.50
N TYR A 202 19.19 -11.40 -3.88
CA TYR A 202 18.85 -11.16 -5.28
C TYR A 202 19.79 -10.13 -5.92
N MET A 203 20.04 -9.01 -5.23
CA MET A 203 20.99 -7.99 -5.70
C MET A 203 22.40 -8.56 -5.85
N TRP A 204 22.87 -9.37 -4.89
CA TRP A 204 24.16 -10.06 -5.01
C TRP A 204 24.23 -10.92 -6.27
N GLN A 205 23.20 -11.71 -6.57
CA GLN A 205 23.19 -12.60 -7.74
C GLN A 205 23.20 -11.86 -9.08
N GLY A 206 22.64 -10.64 -9.15
CA GLY A 206 22.65 -9.82 -10.35
C GLY A 206 23.97 -9.08 -10.61
N SER A 207 24.85 -8.97 -9.60
CA SER A 207 26.15 -8.30 -9.70
C SER A 207 27.33 -9.26 -9.95
N ALA A 208 27.06 -10.55 -10.20
CA ALA A 208 28.05 -11.60 -10.48
C ALA A 208 27.99 -12.02 -11.96
#